data_AF-A0A7W0LE08-F1
#
_entry.id   AF-A0A7W0LE08-F1
#
_cell.length_a   1.000
_cell.length_b   1.000
_cell.length_c   1.000
_cell.angle_alpha   90.00
_cell.angle_beta   90.00
_cell.angle_gamma   90.00
#
_symmetry.space_group_name_H-M   'P 1'
#
loop_
_entity.id
_entity.type
_entity.pdbx_description
1 polymer ?
#
loop_
_entity_poly.entity_id
_entity_poly.type
_entity_poly.pdbx_seq_one_letter_code
_entity_poly.pdbx_strand_id
1 'polypeptide(L)'
;MSHDSAWRNPDGRSIAVLKIGGSVLTGRQAYPRVAAFIGDRLGERPDERLVAVVSAENGATDALLATAREIVADPDTAIVDLLWSTGETRSAALLALCLQARGVRATAANIHQT
;
A
#
# COMPACT_ATOMS: atom_id res chain seq x y z
N MET A 1 -13.77 -16.90 -22.78
CA MET A 1 -14.05 -17.45 -21.45
C MET A 1 -13.63 -16.41 -20.41
N SER A 2 -14.48 -15.42 -20.14
CA SER A 2 -14.21 -14.40 -19.13
C SER A 2 -14.54 -14.96 -17.75
N HIS A 3 -13.52 -15.16 -16.92
CA HIS A 3 -13.72 -15.36 -15.49
C HIS A 3 -13.97 -13.99 -14.87
N ASP A 4 -15.22 -13.52 -14.92
CA ASP A 4 -15.65 -12.39 -14.08
C ASP A 4 -15.87 -12.91 -12.65
N SER A 5 -14.74 -13.13 -11.96
CA SER A 5 -14.65 -13.54 -10.56
C SER A 5 -14.61 -12.29 -9.64
N ALA A 6 -15.36 -11.25 -9.99
CA ALA A 6 -15.55 -10.14 -9.08
C ALA A 6 -16.41 -10.62 -7.90
N TRP A 7 -15.82 -10.74 -6.72
CA TRP A 7 -16.56 -10.94 -5.49
C TRP A 7 -17.54 -9.78 -5.33
N ARG A 8 -18.83 -10.08 -5.49
CA ARG A 8 -19.92 -9.11 -5.30
C ARG A 8 -20.49 -9.27 -3.91
N ASN A 9 -20.53 -8.17 -3.17
CA ASN A 9 -21.20 -8.10 -1.89
C ASN A 9 -22.73 -8.13 -2.08
N PRO A 10 -23.50 -8.47 -1.02
CA PRO A 10 -24.97 -8.49 -1.06
C PRO A 10 -25.61 -7.14 -1.44
N ASP A 11 -24.86 -6.04 -1.30
CA ASP A 11 -25.28 -4.68 -1.67
C ASP A 11 -24.99 -4.31 -3.13
N GLY A 12 -24.54 -5.26 -3.95
CA GLY A 12 -24.26 -5.08 -5.38
C GLY A 12 -22.87 -4.51 -5.69
N ARG A 13 -22.09 -4.13 -4.67
CA ARG A 13 -20.73 -3.59 -4.84
C ARG A 13 -19.72 -4.69 -5.11
N SER A 14 -18.72 -4.41 -5.95
CA SER A 14 -17.58 -5.31 -6.13
C SER A 14 -16.42 -4.88 -5.23
N ILE A 15 -15.69 -5.85 -4.67
CA ILE A 15 -14.42 -5.59 -3.99
C ILE A 15 -13.28 -6.11 -4.86
N ALA A 16 -12.26 -5.28 -5.07
CA ALA A 16 -11.00 -5.72 -5.67
C ALA A 16 -9.81 -5.37 -4.78
N VAL A 17 -8.81 -6.25 -4.79
CA VAL A 17 -7.53 -6.06 -4.11
C VAL A 17 -6.50 -5.61 -5.13
N LEU A 18 -5.86 -4.46 -4.89
CA LEU A 18 -4.79 -3.93 -5.73
C LEU A 18 -3.46 -4.02 -4.98
N LYS A 19 -2.61 -4.98 -5.34
CA LYS A 19 -1.25 -5.05 -4.83
C LYS A 19 -0.36 -4.03 -5.55
N ILE A 20 0.33 -3.20 -4.79
CA ILE A 20 1.32 -2.24 -5.27
C ILE A 20 2.66 -2.65 -4.66
N GLY A 21 3.60 -3.05 -5.51
CA GLY A 21 4.94 -3.48 -5.11
C GLY A 21 5.93 -2.33 -4.97
N GLY A 22 7.07 -2.59 -4.33
CA GLY A 22 8.15 -1.61 -4.18
C GLY A 22 8.68 -1.08 -5.52
N SER A 23 8.71 -1.91 -6.56
CA SER A 23 9.12 -1.51 -7.91
C SER A 23 8.22 -0.43 -8.55
N VAL A 24 6.96 -0.32 -8.09
CA VAL A 24 6.05 0.77 -8.48
C VAL A 24 6.27 1.99 -7.60
N LEU A 25 6.55 1.78 -6.30
CA LEU A 25 6.80 2.82 -5.31
C LEU A 25 8.26 3.28 -5.36
N THR A 26 8.62 3.95 -6.45
CA THR A 26 9.96 4.51 -6.68
C THR A 26 9.98 6.02 -6.48
N GLY A 27 10.33 6.43 -5.26
CA GLY A 27 10.46 7.83 -4.89
C GLY A 27 9.12 8.58 -4.76
N ARG A 28 9.22 9.87 -4.43
CA ARG A 28 8.06 10.69 -4.00
C ARG A 28 6.94 10.81 -5.04
N GLN A 29 7.28 10.82 -6.33
CA GLN A 29 6.29 10.96 -7.41
C GLN A 29 5.50 9.67 -7.68
N ALA A 30 5.91 8.53 -7.12
CA ALA A 30 5.18 7.29 -7.29
C ALA A 30 3.79 7.33 -6.64
N TYR A 31 3.68 7.85 -5.41
CA TYR A 31 2.41 7.88 -4.68
C TYR A 31 1.34 8.74 -5.35
N PRO A 32 1.62 9.97 -5.81
CA PRO A 32 0.65 10.74 -6.60
C PRO A 32 0.20 10.03 -7.87
N ARG A 33 1.10 9.33 -8.58
CA ARG A 33 0.74 8.56 -9.79
C ARG A 33 -0.16 7.36 -9.48
N VAL A 34 0.14 6.62 -8.42
CA VAL A 34 -0.70 5.50 -7.99
C VAL A 34 -2.07 6.00 -7.52
N ALA A 35 -2.10 7.09 -6.76
CA ALA A 35 -3.34 7.73 -6.37
C ALA A 35 -4.13 8.26 -7.59
N ALA A 36 -3.42 8.73 -8.63
CA ALA A 36 -3.98 9.06 -9.95
C ALA A 36 -4.80 7.90 -10.51
N PHE A 37 -4.10 6.80 -10.77
CA PHE A 37 -4.67 5.57 -11.28
C PHE A 37 -5.86 5.06 -10.45
N ILE A 38 -5.75 5.04 -9.11
CA ILE A 38 -6.84 4.57 -8.24
C ILE A 38 -8.07 5.48 -8.35
N GLY A 39 -7.88 6.81 -8.32
CA GLY A 39 -9.00 7.75 -8.41
C GLY A 39 -9.73 7.64 -9.73
N ASP A 40 -8.99 7.54 -10.84
CA ASP A 40 -9.57 7.44 -12.18
C ASP A 40 -10.38 6.14 -12.32
N ARG A 41 -9.82 5.01 -11.86
CA ARG A 41 -10.51 3.71 -11.83
C ARG A 41 -11.82 3.74 -11.03
N LEU A 42 -11.81 4.35 -9.85
CA LEU A 42 -13.02 4.47 -9.02
C LEU A 42 -14.06 5.41 -9.66
N GLY A 43 -13.63 6.42 -10.41
CA GLY A 43 -14.52 7.28 -11.20
C GLY A 43 -15.21 6.52 -12.34
N GLU A 44 -14.49 5.61 -12.99
CA GLU A 44 -15.05 4.73 -14.05
C GLU A 44 -15.94 3.61 -13.49
N ARG A 45 -15.78 3.26 -12.21
CA ARG A 45 -16.41 2.09 -11.57
C ARG A 45 -17.01 2.49 -10.20
N PRO A 46 -18.13 3.23 -10.17
CA PRO A 46 -18.69 3.79 -8.95
C PRO A 46 -19.12 2.76 -7.90
N ASP A 47 -19.41 1.52 -8.32
CA ASP A 47 -19.78 0.41 -7.44
C ASP A 47 -18.58 -0.43 -6.96
N GLU A 48 -17.37 -0.11 -7.41
CA GLU A 48 -16.15 -0.80 -7.00
C GLU A 48 -15.59 -0.22 -5.70
N ARG A 49 -15.11 -1.11 -4.83
CA ARG A 49 -14.38 -0.78 -3.62
C ARG A 49 -13.01 -1.43 -3.69
N LEU A 50 -11.98 -0.67 -3.32
CA LEU A 50 -10.59 -1.11 -3.44
C LEU A 50 -9.93 -1.28 -2.08
N VAL A 51 -9.24 -2.41 -1.93
CA VAL A 51 -8.24 -2.62 -0.88
C VAL A 51 -6.87 -2.54 -1.53
N ALA A 52 -6.13 -1.45 -1.26
CA ALA A 52 -4.78 -1.28 -1.76
C ALA A 52 -3.78 -1.90 -0.78
N VAL A 53 -3.04 -2.91 -1.23
CA VAL A 53 -1.99 -3.57 -0.43
C VAL A 53 -0.64 -3.10 -0.94
N VAL A 54 0.05 -2.27 -0.16
CA VAL A 54 1.34 -1.68 -0.53
C VAL A 54 2.50 -2.47 0.07
N SER A 55 3.67 -2.40 -0.56
CA SER A 55 4.95 -2.79 0.05
C SER A 55 5.69 -1.53 0.52
N ALA A 56 6.83 -1.71 1.17
CA ALA A 56 7.76 -0.61 1.38
C ALA A 56 8.20 0.02 0.03
N GLU A 57 8.56 1.31 0.08
CA GLU A 57 9.17 2.02 -1.04
C GLU A 57 10.45 1.30 -1.51
N ASN A 58 10.75 1.34 -2.80
CA ASN A 58 11.95 0.68 -3.34
C ASN A 58 13.22 1.10 -2.59
N GLY A 59 14.01 0.12 -2.14
CA GLY A 59 15.25 0.35 -1.38
C GLY A 59 15.06 0.69 0.11
N ALA A 60 13.83 0.91 0.58
CA ALA A 60 13.60 1.23 2.00
C ALA A 60 13.95 0.05 2.91
N THR A 61 13.59 -1.18 2.53
CA THR A 61 13.90 -2.41 3.28
C THR A 61 15.42 -2.58 3.47
N ASP A 62 16.20 -2.37 2.40
CA ASP A 62 17.66 -2.46 2.45
C ASP A 62 18.26 -1.37 3.35
N ALA A 63 17.77 -0.14 3.25
CA ALA A 63 18.22 0.98 4.09
C ALA A 63 17.92 0.75 5.58
N LEU A 64 16.74 0.21 5.90
CA LEU A 64 16.36 -0.15 7.26
C LEU A 64 17.24 -1.28 7.81
N LEU A 65 17.52 -2.32 7.01
CA LEU A 65 18.42 -3.40 7.41
C LEU A 65 19.86 -2.91 7.62
N ALA A 66 20.34 -2.00 6.77
CA ALA A 66 21.65 -1.38 6.94
C ALA A 66 21.73 -0.62 8.27
N THR A 67 20.70 0.19 8.58
CA THR A 67 20.60 0.92 9.86
C THR A 67 20.62 -0.03 11.07
N ALA A 68 19.89 -1.15 11.01
CA ALA A 68 19.91 -2.13 12.09
C ALA A 68 21.31 -2.73 12.30
N ARG A 69 22.03 -3.02 11.20
CA ARG A 69 23.38 -3.59 11.22
C ARG A 69 24.46 -2.63 11.71
N GLU A 70 24.24 -1.32 11.58
CA GLU A 70 25.09 -0.31 12.20
C GLU A 70 25.00 -0.31 13.73
N ILE A 71 23.87 -0.77 14.28
CA ILE A 71 23.63 -0.85 15.74
C ILE A 71 24.12 -2.20 16.30
N VAL A 72 23.74 -3.30 15.66
CA VAL A 72 24.13 -4.67 16.06
C VAL A 72 24.41 -5.51 14.81
N ALA A 73 25.55 -6.20 14.79
CA ALA A 73 26.02 -6.91 13.58
C ALA A 73 25.06 -8.01 13.10
N ASP A 74 24.41 -8.72 14.04
CA ASP A 74 23.45 -9.78 13.78
C ASP A 74 22.14 -9.48 14.54
N PRO A 75 21.25 -8.64 13.99
CA PRO A 75 20.01 -8.26 14.66
C PRO A 75 19.02 -9.42 14.68
N ASP A 76 18.27 -9.55 15.78
CA ASP A 76 17.17 -10.50 15.89
C ASP A 76 16.14 -10.29 14.76
N THR A 77 15.71 -11.38 14.14
CA THR A 77 14.82 -11.34 12.96
C THR A 77 13.47 -10.71 13.28
N ALA A 78 12.91 -10.92 14.48
CA ALA A 78 11.64 -10.31 14.87
C ALA A 78 11.77 -8.78 15.05
N ILE A 79 12.94 -8.31 15.49
CA ILE A 79 13.22 -6.87 15.59
C ILE A 79 13.40 -6.25 14.20
N VAL A 80 14.07 -6.96 13.27
CA VAL A 80 14.19 -6.52 11.87
C VAL A 80 12.83 -6.48 11.19
N ASP A 81 11.99 -7.50 11.38
CA ASP A 81 10.63 -7.53 10.83
C ASP A 81 9.78 -6.36 11.33
N LEU A 82 9.86 -6.06 12.64
CA LEU A 82 9.24 -4.87 13.21
C LEU A 82 9.74 -3.60 12.53
N LEU A 83 11.06 -3.48 12.32
CA LEU A 83 11.64 -2.32 11.65
C LEU A 83 11.18 -2.21 10.20
N TRP A 84 11.16 -3.30 9.43
CA TRP A 84 10.68 -3.32 8.05
C TRP A 84 9.20 -2.94 7.92
N SER A 85 8.37 -3.34 8.88
CA SER A 85 6.94 -2.96 8.92
C SER A 85 6.73 -1.44 8.92
N THR A 86 7.72 -0.66 9.40
CA THR A 86 7.66 0.81 9.37
C THR A 86 7.73 1.37 7.94
N GLY A 87 8.46 0.71 7.04
CA GLY A 87 8.54 1.08 5.63
C GLY A 87 7.22 0.87 4.90
N GLU A 88 6.53 -0.24 5.20
CA GLU A 88 5.22 -0.56 4.64
C GLU A 88 4.14 0.37 5.18
N THR A 89 4.15 0.62 6.50
CA THR A 89 3.24 1.56 7.17
C THR A 89 3.42 2.97 6.60
N ARG A 90 4.66 3.41 6.38
CA ARG A 90 4.97 4.69 5.73
C ARG A 90 4.38 4.74 4.31
N SER A 91 4.58 3.70 3.50
CA SER A 91 4.00 3.64 2.15
C SER A 91 2.48 3.76 2.16
N ALA A 92 1.81 3.07 3.09
CA ALA A 92 0.35 3.09 3.22
C ALA A 92 -0.16 4.49 3.59
N ALA A 93 0.49 5.13 4.57
CA ALA A 93 0.16 6.49 4.99
C ALA A 93 0.36 7.50 3.85
N LEU A 94 1.48 7.42 3.12
CA LEU A 94 1.75 8.31 1.99
C LEU A 94 0.73 8.15 0.87
N LEU A 95 0.37 6.91 0.52
CA LEU A 95 -0.66 6.68 -0.49
C LEU A 95 -2.03 7.22 -0.04
N ALA A 96 -2.42 6.99 1.21
CA ALA A 96 -3.67 7.51 1.76
C ALA A 96 -3.73 9.04 1.73
N LEU A 97 -2.64 9.73 2.10
CA LEU A 97 -2.52 11.18 1.99
C LEU A 97 -2.67 11.67 0.54
N CYS A 98 -2.04 10.99 -0.42
CA CYS A 98 -2.19 11.34 -1.84
C CYS A 98 -3.61 11.11 -2.36
N LEU A 99 -4.31 10.08 -1.89
CA LEU A 99 -5.72 9.83 -2.22
C LEU A 99 -6.62 10.92 -1.63
N GLN A 100 -6.41 11.29 -0.36
CA GLN A 100 -7.14 12.39 0.28
C GLN A 100 -6.93 13.73 -0.43
N ALA A 101 -5.69 14.05 -0.80
CA ALA A 101 -5.37 15.27 -1.56
C ALA A 101 -6.09 15.33 -2.92
N ARG A 102 -6.51 14.18 -3.46
CA ARG A 102 -7.29 14.05 -4.69
C ARG A 102 -8.80 13.97 -4.47
N GLY A 103 -9.27 14.11 -3.23
CA GLY A 103 -10.68 13.99 -2.87
C GLY A 103 -11.20 12.55 -2.83
N VAL A 104 -10.33 11.55 -2.91
CA VAL A 104 -10.70 10.14 -2.78
C VAL A 104 -10.78 9.79 -1.29
N ARG A 105 -11.95 9.31 -0.83
CA ARG A 105 -12.13 8.82 0.54
C ARG A 105 -11.30 7.55 0.75
N ALA A 106 -10.23 7.68 1.54
CA ALA A 106 -9.32 6.59 1.87
C ALA A 106 -8.89 6.66 3.35
N THR A 107 -8.58 5.49 3.91
CA THR A 107 -8.01 5.32 5.25
C THR A 107 -6.87 4.32 5.15
N ALA A 108 -5.73 4.65 5.75
CA ALA A 108 -4.65 3.70 5.93
C ALA A 108 -4.99 2.78 7.11
N ALA A 109 -4.73 1.49 6.95
CA ALA A 109 -4.83 0.51 8.02
C ALA A 109 -3.49 -0.20 8.16
N ASN A 110 -3.08 -0.46 9.38
CA ASN A 110 -1.99 -1.38 9.68
C ASN A 110 -2.61 -2.74 10.09
N ILE A 111 -1.98 -3.85 9.72
CA ILE A 111 -2.39 -5.22 10.09
C ILE A 111 -2.48 -5.40 11.62
N HIS A 112 -1.76 -4.58 12.40
CA HIS A 112 -1.77 -4.59 13.86
C HIS A 112 -2.73 -3.58 14.51
N GLN A 113 -3.45 -2.78 13.73
CA GLN A 113 -4.50 -1.90 14.24
C GLN A 113 -5.85 -2.63 14.16
N THR A 114 -6.18 -3.36 15.22
CA THR A 114 -7.56 -3.79 15.53
C THR A 114 -8.41 -2.65 16.06
#